data_AF-A0A6P8AUN0-F1
#
_entry.id   AF-A0A6P8AUN0-F1
#
_cell.length_a   1.000
_cell.length_b   1.000
_cell.length_c   1.000
_cell.angle_alpha   90.00
_cell.angle_beta   90.00
_cell.angle_gamma   90.00
#
_symmetry.space_group_name_H-M   'P 1'
#
loop_
_entity.id
_entity.type
_entity.pdbx_description
1 polymer ?
#
loop_
_entity_poly.entity_id
_entity_poly.type
_entity_poly.pdbx_seq_one_letter_code
_entity_poly.pdbx_strand_id
1 'polypeptide(L)'
;MALVDSIPQYDAIVKHCPNIIRAILSIQADAFDCDVLYTTLSTTRCSTCERFGDHLYLIDCRRVCYFCFTRRLEYFPLTIGRASSFFTPDGTQQRSAITSRQRLRTANPPSILSLPGRYCTAWTSEGGNLVRKRLQLFDRQAVIQDLTGSGLPKLDKTTREPQRFMAIITAPYLFDSGRQADWGCFCLGCKEEKEEKSKHFRIKYTREEVSEHIAKYGPVREMPRIPGRFMHVTQI
;
A
#
# COMPACT_ATOMS: atom_id res chain seq x y z
N MET A 1 -23.31 10.48 -19.79
CA MET A 1 -21.91 10.50 -19.32
C MET A 1 -20.93 9.98 -20.40
N ALA A 2 -21.18 10.25 -21.69
CA ALA A 2 -20.44 9.61 -22.79
C ALA A 2 -18.97 10.06 -22.96
N LEU A 3 -18.59 11.23 -22.44
CA LEU A 3 -17.22 11.76 -22.58
C LEU A 3 -16.22 11.03 -21.67
N VAL A 4 -16.60 10.71 -20.44
CA VAL A 4 -15.69 10.04 -19.48
C VAL A 4 -15.46 8.59 -19.92
N ASP A 5 -16.51 7.92 -20.41
CA ASP A 5 -16.43 6.56 -20.95
C ASP A 5 -15.60 6.47 -22.25
N SER A 6 -15.31 7.61 -22.89
CA SER A 6 -14.45 7.67 -24.08
C SER A 6 -12.96 7.66 -23.77
N ILE A 7 -12.57 7.82 -22.49
CA ILE A 7 -11.18 7.81 -22.04
C ILE A 7 -10.73 6.36 -21.82
N PRO A 8 -9.83 5.80 -22.66
CA PRO A 8 -9.47 4.38 -22.57
C PRO A 8 -8.87 3.97 -21.22
N GLN A 9 -8.11 4.87 -20.60
CA GLN A 9 -7.52 4.65 -19.28
C GLN A 9 -8.59 4.45 -18.21
N TYR A 10 -9.62 5.30 -18.22
CA TYR A 10 -10.72 5.24 -17.27
C TYR A 10 -11.56 3.98 -17.48
N ASP A 11 -11.90 3.67 -18.74
CA ASP A 11 -12.65 2.46 -19.08
C ASP A 11 -11.94 1.19 -18.60
N ALA A 12 -10.63 1.07 -18.83
CA ALA A 12 -9.83 -0.05 -18.35
C ALA A 12 -9.88 -0.20 -16.82
N ILE A 13 -9.77 0.91 -16.08
CA ILE A 13 -9.82 0.90 -14.61
C ILE A 13 -11.21 0.52 -14.10
N VAL A 14 -12.27 1.09 -14.66
CA VAL A 14 -13.65 0.79 -14.26
C VAL A 14 -14.01 -0.66 -14.58
N LYS A 15 -13.55 -1.18 -15.72
CA LYS A 15 -13.75 -2.56 -16.13
C LYS A 15 -13.07 -3.56 -15.19
N HIS A 16 -11.80 -3.31 -14.83
CA HIS A 16 -10.98 -4.32 -14.14
C HIS A 16 -10.87 -4.13 -12.62
N CYS A 17 -10.95 -2.89 -12.12
CA CYS A 17 -10.76 -2.58 -10.71
C CYS A 17 -11.60 -1.37 -10.22
N PRO A 18 -12.94 -1.38 -10.40
CA PRO A 18 -13.81 -0.25 -10.04
C PRO A 18 -13.77 0.09 -8.54
N ASN A 19 -13.41 -0.89 -7.69
CA ASN A 19 -13.26 -0.67 -6.26
C ASN A 19 -12.12 0.30 -5.91
N ILE A 20 -11.10 0.44 -6.77
CA ILE A 20 -10.02 1.41 -6.58
C ILE A 20 -10.58 2.84 -6.72
N ILE A 21 -11.38 3.11 -7.75
CA ILE A 21 -12.07 4.39 -7.93
C ILE A 21 -13.00 4.68 -6.75
N ARG A 22 -13.79 3.69 -6.33
CA ARG A 22 -14.66 3.85 -5.14
C ARG A 22 -13.86 4.20 -3.89
N ALA A 23 -12.70 3.56 -3.68
CA ALA A 23 -11.84 3.85 -2.55
C ALA A 23 -11.27 5.27 -2.60
N ILE A 24 -10.71 5.68 -3.75
CA ILE A 24 -10.16 7.03 -4.00
C ILE A 24 -11.20 8.10 -3.67
N LEU A 25 -12.41 7.96 -4.20
CA LEU A 25 -13.51 8.91 -3.93
C LEU A 25 -13.92 8.89 -2.45
N SER A 26 -14.03 7.70 -1.86
CA SER A 26 -14.46 7.55 -0.46
C SER A 26 -13.46 8.16 0.52
N ILE A 27 -12.16 8.06 0.24
CA ILE A 27 -11.10 8.62 1.07
C ILE A 27 -10.68 10.03 0.65
N GLN A 28 -11.29 10.61 -0.39
CA GLN A 28 -10.96 11.95 -0.91
C GLN A 28 -9.48 12.06 -1.30
N ALA A 29 -8.94 11.04 -1.98
CA ALA A 29 -7.60 11.12 -2.54
C ALA A 29 -7.63 11.98 -3.82
N ASP A 30 -6.82 13.04 -3.84
CA ASP A 30 -6.81 14.06 -4.89
C ASP A 30 -5.40 14.47 -5.36
N ALA A 31 -4.35 13.81 -4.86
CA ALA A 31 -2.96 14.14 -5.17
C ALA A 31 -2.47 13.59 -6.52
N PHE A 32 -3.30 12.84 -7.25
CA PHE A 32 -2.97 12.22 -8.52
C PHE A 32 -4.21 12.11 -9.40
N ASP A 33 -4.00 12.03 -10.71
CA ASP A 33 -5.07 11.92 -11.70
C ASP A 33 -5.24 10.50 -12.25
N CYS A 34 -6.17 10.35 -13.20
CA CYS A 34 -6.47 9.07 -13.84
C CYS A 34 -5.29 8.52 -14.65
N ASP A 35 -4.43 9.39 -15.20
CA ASP A 35 -3.27 8.98 -16.00
C ASP A 35 -2.18 8.40 -15.10
N VAL A 36 -1.88 9.06 -13.98
CA VAL A 36 -0.97 8.53 -12.95
C VAL A 36 -1.49 7.19 -12.42
N LEU A 37 -2.79 7.09 -12.14
CA LEU A 37 -3.38 5.83 -11.67
C LEU A 37 -3.24 4.71 -12.70
N TYR A 38 -3.58 4.98 -13.97
CA TYR A 38 -3.46 4.00 -15.05
C TYR A 38 -2.01 3.58 -15.29
N THR A 39 -1.09 4.53 -15.29
CA THR A 39 0.35 4.29 -15.45
C THR A 39 0.88 3.42 -14.31
N THR A 40 0.57 3.75 -13.05
CA THR A 40 0.94 2.91 -11.90
C THR A 40 0.31 1.52 -12.00
N LEU A 41 -0.97 1.44 -12.40
CA LEU A 41 -1.65 0.17 -12.60
C LEU A 41 -1.02 -0.65 -13.73
N SER A 42 -0.38 -0.03 -14.71
CA SER A 42 0.31 -0.71 -15.82
C SER A 42 1.70 -1.24 -15.45
N THR A 43 2.14 -1.07 -14.20
CA THR A 43 3.39 -1.66 -13.67
C THR A 43 3.12 -2.85 -12.77
N THR A 44 4.12 -3.71 -12.57
CA THR A 44 4.06 -4.84 -11.62
C THR A 44 4.92 -4.64 -10.38
N ARG A 45 5.91 -3.73 -10.45
CA ARG A 45 6.97 -3.60 -9.45
C ARG A 45 6.58 -2.68 -8.30
N CYS A 46 7.00 -3.04 -7.10
CA CYS A 46 7.02 -2.17 -5.95
C CYS A 46 8.02 -1.05 -6.21
N SER A 47 7.60 0.21 -6.04
CA SER A 47 8.39 1.43 -6.23
C SER A 47 9.62 1.57 -5.31
N THR A 48 9.91 0.53 -4.52
CA THR A 48 10.85 0.58 -3.40
C THR A 48 11.82 -0.58 -3.33
N CYS A 49 11.38 -1.80 -3.70
CA CYS A 49 12.19 -3.01 -3.50
C CYS A 49 12.07 -4.01 -4.66
N GLU A 50 11.54 -3.60 -5.81
CA GLU A 50 11.40 -4.38 -7.05
C GLU A 50 10.60 -5.70 -6.99
N ARG A 51 10.15 -6.11 -5.79
CA ARG A 51 9.18 -7.21 -5.63
C ARG A 51 7.85 -6.85 -6.32
N PHE A 52 7.04 -7.86 -6.61
CA PHE A 52 5.67 -7.63 -7.05
C PHE A 52 4.92 -6.73 -6.05
N GLY A 53 4.42 -5.60 -6.54
CA GLY A 53 3.68 -4.63 -5.75
C GLY A 53 2.18 -4.88 -5.88
N ASP A 54 1.62 -5.66 -4.97
CA ASP A 54 0.23 -6.08 -4.98
C ASP A 54 -0.75 -5.06 -4.35
N HIS A 55 -0.25 -3.89 -3.96
CA HIS A 55 -1.02 -2.83 -3.34
C HIS A 55 -0.72 -1.46 -3.98
N LEU A 56 -1.67 -0.54 -3.84
CA LEU A 56 -1.47 0.89 -4.06
C LEU A 56 -1.53 1.63 -2.74
N TYR A 57 -0.57 2.53 -2.55
CA TYR A 57 -0.60 3.57 -1.53
C TYR A 57 -1.34 4.78 -2.10
N LEU A 58 -2.56 5.00 -1.61
CA LEU A 58 -3.53 5.91 -2.21
C LEU A 58 -3.34 7.38 -1.80
N ILE A 59 -2.31 7.73 -1.02
CA ILE A 59 -2.04 9.15 -0.76
C ILE A 59 -1.33 9.79 -1.95
N ASP A 60 -0.42 9.08 -2.62
CA ASP A 60 0.36 9.58 -3.77
C ASP A 60 0.40 8.61 -4.97
N CYS A 61 -0.44 7.56 -4.94
CA CYS A 61 -0.58 6.55 -5.99
C CYS A 61 0.69 5.77 -6.34
N ARG A 62 1.49 5.39 -5.32
CA ARG A 62 2.60 4.46 -5.50
C ARG A 62 2.18 3.00 -5.44
N ARG A 63 2.69 2.18 -6.35
CA ARG A 63 2.62 0.71 -6.26
C ARG A 63 3.61 0.19 -5.23
N VAL A 64 3.14 -0.60 -4.27
CA VAL A 64 3.92 -1.05 -3.12
C VAL A 64 3.61 -2.52 -2.78
N CYS A 65 4.62 -3.28 -2.34
CA CYS A 65 4.41 -4.64 -1.86
C CYS A 65 4.03 -4.66 -0.37
N TYR A 66 3.46 -5.76 0.10
CA TYR A 66 3.08 -5.95 1.50
C TYR A 66 4.17 -5.56 2.51
N PHE A 67 5.41 -5.96 2.25
CA PHE A 67 6.53 -5.74 3.18
C PHE A 67 6.91 -4.27 3.28
N CYS A 68 6.91 -3.55 2.15
CA CYS A 68 7.26 -2.14 2.14
C CYS A 68 6.22 -1.32 2.89
N PHE A 69 4.93 -1.45 2.56
CA PHE A 69 3.93 -0.60 3.19
C PHE A 69 3.75 -0.87 4.69
N THR A 70 4.01 -2.10 5.13
CA THR A 70 3.87 -2.46 6.55
C THR A 70 5.08 -2.09 7.40
N ARG A 71 6.26 -1.81 6.81
CA ARG A 71 7.51 -1.67 7.58
C ARG A 71 8.28 -0.40 7.31
N ARG A 72 8.24 0.14 6.10
CA ARG A 72 8.97 1.37 5.78
C ARG A 72 8.21 2.57 6.30
N LEU A 73 8.94 3.52 6.87
CA LEU A 73 8.33 4.70 7.48
C LEU A 73 7.61 5.57 6.45
N GLU A 74 8.11 5.63 5.20
CA GLU A 74 7.47 6.38 4.11
C GLU A 74 6.00 6.03 3.90
N TYR A 75 5.61 4.78 4.17
CA TYR A 75 4.22 4.30 4.09
C TYR A 75 3.52 4.26 5.45
N PHE A 76 3.98 5.07 6.42
CA PHE A 76 3.31 5.32 7.68
C PHE A 76 2.78 6.75 7.71
N PRO A 77 1.52 6.96 7.29
CA PRO A 77 0.94 8.29 7.19
C PRO A 77 0.90 9.00 8.53
N LEU A 78 0.98 10.33 8.49
CA LEU A 78 0.93 11.16 9.69
C LEU A 78 -0.50 11.63 9.95
N THR A 79 -0.97 11.51 11.19
CA THR A 79 -2.20 12.20 11.60
C THR A 79 -1.99 13.72 11.61
N ILE A 80 -3.07 14.50 11.48
CA ILE A 80 -3.02 15.98 11.53
C ILE A 80 -2.20 16.52 12.72
N GLY A 81 -2.31 15.91 13.90
CA GLY A 81 -1.55 16.33 15.08
C GLY A 81 -0.04 16.19 14.87
N ARG A 82 0.40 15.04 14.36
CA ARG A 82 1.81 14.77 14.04
C ARG A 82 2.31 15.57 12.84
N ALA A 83 1.51 15.70 11.79
CA ALA A 83 1.90 16.50 10.63
C ALA A 83 2.09 17.96 11.05
N SER A 84 1.16 18.52 11.83
CA SER A 84 1.25 19.93 12.27
C SER A 84 2.44 20.24 13.17
N SER A 85 3.00 19.26 13.90
CA SER A 85 4.18 19.50 14.73
C SER A 85 5.46 19.75 13.93
N PHE A 86 5.50 19.40 12.64
CA PHE A 86 6.63 19.70 11.75
C PHE A 86 6.56 21.11 11.14
N PHE A 87 5.47 21.84 11.35
CA PHE A 87 5.29 23.21 10.86
C PHE A 87 5.39 24.26 11.99
N THR A 88 6.06 23.92 13.10
CA THR A 88 6.27 24.87 14.21
C THR A 88 7.23 26.00 13.81
N PRO A 89 7.03 27.24 14.30
CA PRO A 89 8.01 28.30 14.12
C PRO A 89 9.30 27.97 14.88
N ASP A 90 10.45 28.15 14.23
CA ASP A 90 11.71 28.23 14.95
C ASP A 90 11.66 29.41 15.91
N GLY A 91 12.13 29.17 17.14
CA GLY A 91 11.81 29.94 18.34
C GLY A 91 12.36 31.37 18.42
N THR A 92 12.61 32.05 17.31
CA THR A 92 13.30 33.36 17.33
C THR A 92 12.62 34.52 16.62
N GLN A 93 11.54 34.39 15.83
CA GLN A 93 10.92 35.59 15.24
C GLN A 93 9.37 35.59 15.19
N GLN A 94 8.83 36.59 15.91
CA GLN A 94 7.60 37.35 15.69
C GLN A 94 6.21 36.67 15.68
N ARG A 95 5.42 37.03 16.71
CA ARG A 95 4.16 37.82 16.70
C ARG A 95 3.11 37.65 15.56
N SER A 96 3.18 36.65 14.70
CA SER A 96 2.09 36.31 13.78
C SER A 96 1.23 35.19 14.34
N ALA A 97 -0.09 35.40 14.38
CA ALA A 97 -1.09 34.51 14.96
C ALA A 97 -1.33 33.18 14.19
N ILE A 98 -0.42 32.81 13.28
CA ILE A 98 -0.61 31.65 12.39
C ILE A 98 -0.16 30.38 13.11
N THR A 99 -1.13 29.53 13.44
CA THR A 99 -0.93 28.23 14.06
C THR A 99 -0.22 27.25 13.12
N SER A 100 0.49 26.25 13.65
CA SER A 100 1.12 25.19 12.84
C SER A 100 0.12 24.43 11.96
N ARG A 101 -1.16 24.35 12.38
CA ARG A 101 -2.25 23.79 11.56
C ARG A 101 -2.57 24.65 10.34
N GLN A 102 -2.56 25.98 10.46
CA GLN A 102 -2.76 26.87 9.32
C GLN A 102 -1.59 26.78 8.34
N ARG A 103 -0.36 26.64 8.84
CA ARG A 103 0.82 26.40 8.00
C ARG A 103 0.73 25.07 7.24
N LEU A 104 0.38 23.99 7.93
CA LEU A 104 0.13 22.69 7.29
C LEU A 104 -0.93 22.78 6.18
N ARG A 105 -2.04 23.48 6.42
CA ARG A 105 -3.09 23.71 5.42
C ARG A 105 -2.58 24.52 4.23
N THR A 106 -1.74 25.53 4.47
CA THR A 106 -1.16 26.37 3.42
C THR A 106 -0.16 25.59 2.57
N ALA A 107 0.64 24.72 3.20
CA ALA A 107 1.56 23.82 2.50
C ALA A 107 0.83 22.75 1.67
N ASN A 108 -0.42 22.42 2.05
CA ASN A 108 -1.30 21.48 1.37
C ASN A 108 -0.60 20.17 0.92
N PRO A 109 0.12 19.45 1.81
CA PRO A 109 0.76 18.20 1.42
C PRO A 109 -0.30 17.13 1.10
N PRO A 110 0.02 16.17 0.20
CA PRO A 110 -0.85 15.05 -0.14
C PRO A 110 -1.47 14.39 1.09
N SER A 111 -2.79 14.23 1.08
CA SER A 111 -3.52 13.69 2.21
C SER A 111 -4.77 12.95 1.78
N ILE A 112 -5.28 12.10 2.68
CA ILE A 112 -6.58 11.46 2.54
C ILE A 112 -7.38 11.62 3.83
N LEU A 113 -8.68 11.45 3.71
CA LEU A 113 -9.60 11.29 4.84
C LEU A 113 -10.00 9.82 4.97
N SER A 114 -9.41 9.10 5.92
CA SER A 114 -9.63 7.66 6.10
C SER A 114 -11.10 7.29 6.30
N LEU A 115 -11.43 6.02 6.12
CA LEU A 115 -12.73 5.47 6.53
C LEU A 115 -12.68 4.98 7.99
N PRO A 116 -13.83 4.93 8.68
CA PRO A 116 -13.95 4.13 9.88
C PRO A 116 -13.95 2.64 9.50
N GLY A 117 -13.46 1.78 10.38
CA GLY A 117 -13.42 0.35 10.10
C GLY A 117 -12.51 -0.42 11.05
N ARG A 118 -12.44 -1.73 10.81
CA ARG A 118 -11.51 -2.63 11.49
C ARG A 118 -10.30 -2.81 10.59
N TYR A 119 -9.14 -2.41 11.09
CA TYR A 119 -7.88 -2.42 10.36
C TYR A 119 -6.89 -3.36 11.03
N CYS A 120 -5.96 -3.88 10.22
CA CYS A 120 -5.04 -4.95 10.58
C CYS A 120 -5.82 -6.24 10.88
N THR A 121 -5.57 -7.32 10.15
CA THR A 121 -6.14 -8.62 10.55
C THR A 121 -5.49 -9.05 11.86
N ALA A 122 -6.24 -8.99 12.95
CA ALA A 122 -5.79 -9.63 14.18
C ALA A 122 -5.88 -11.15 14.00
N TRP A 123 -4.93 -11.87 14.58
CA TRP A 123 -5.04 -13.31 14.85
C TRP A 123 -6.05 -13.60 15.97
N THR A 124 -6.86 -12.60 16.37
CA THR A 124 -7.85 -12.68 17.43
C THR A 124 -9.26 -12.68 16.83
N SER A 125 -10.18 -13.34 17.54
CA SER A 125 -11.60 -13.52 17.17
C SER A 125 -12.37 -12.21 16.97
N GLU A 126 -11.86 -11.07 17.44
CA GLU A 126 -12.57 -9.79 17.44
C GLU A 126 -12.39 -8.96 16.16
N GLY A 127 -11.58 -9.42 15.19
CA GLY A 127 -11.41 -8.74 13.91
C GLY A 127 -10.73 -7.37 14.03
N GLY A 128 -9.40 -7.35 14.11
CA GLY A 128 -8.58 -6.14 13.96
C GLY A 128 -8.80 -5.00 14.96
N ASN A 129 -8.05 -3.91 14.79
CA ASN A 129 -8.20 -2.71 15.59
C ASN A 129 -9.33 -1.85 15.04
N LEU A 130 -10.35 -1.60 15.86
CA LEU A 130 -11.48 -0.75 15.49
C LEU A 130 -11.10 0.73 15.52
N VAL A 131 -11.29 1.42 14.40
CA VAL A 131 -11.16 2.87 14.29
C VAL A 131 -12.52 3.45 13.91
N ARG A 132 -13.12 4.20 14.84
CA ARG A 132 -14.51 4.69 14.74
C ARG A 132 -14.65 6.01 13.98
N LYS A 133 -13.58 6.79 13.89
CA LYS A 133 -13.58 8.13 13.30
C LYS A 133 -12.72 8.15 12.05
N ARG A 134 -13.12 8.97 11.09
CA ARG A 134 -12.28 9.32 9.94
C ARG A 134 -11.07 10.10 10.44
N LEU A 135 -9.89 9.76 9.95
CA LEU A 135 -8.64 10.43 10.28
C LEU A 135 -8.10 11.12 9.03
N GLN A 136 -7.70 12.38 9.16
CA GLN A 136 -6.90 13.02 8.12
C GLN A 136 -5.46 12.52 8.23
N LEU A 137 -5.00 11.86 7.17
CA LEU A 137 -3.71 11.21 7.07
C LEU A 137 -2.90 11.87 5.96
N PHE A 138 -1.72 12.34 6.28
CA PHE A 138 -0.81 13.02 5.38
C PHE A 138 0.33 12.10 4.96
N ASP A 139 0.79 12.25 3.72
CA ASP A 139 1.98 11.57 3.28
C ASP A 139 3.18 11.98 4.15
N ARG A 140 3.96 10.98 4.60
CA ARG A 140 5.09 11.26 5.47
C ARG A 140 6.23 11.95 4.72
N GLN A 141 6.56 11.50 3.51
CA GLN A 141 7.69 12.04 2.76
C GLN A 141 7.44 13.49 2.31
N ALA A 142 6.17 13.82 2.03
CA ALA A 142 5.78 15.20 1.73
C ALA A 142 5.86 16.13 2.95
N VAL A 143 5.74 15.62 4.18
CA VAL A 143 5.80 16.42 5.42
C VAL A 143 7.20 16.45 6.03
N ILE A 144 7.95 15.34 5.94
CA ILE A 144 9.27 15.17 6.55
C ILE A 144 10.29 14.93 5.44
N GLN A 145 11.08 15.95 5.12
CA GLN A 145 12.13 15.86 4.11
C GLN A 145 13.34 15.03 4.58
N ASP A 146 13.72 15.12 5.86
CA ASP A 146 14.81 14.35 6.46
C ASP A 146 14.31 13.25 7.42
N LEU A 147 14.23 12.01 6.92
CA LEU A 147 13.82 10.83 7.70
C LEU A 147 14.86 10.36 8.74
N THR A 148 16.03 11.01 8.82
CA THR A 148 17.19 10.63 9.64
C THR A 148 17.19 11.24 11.06
N GLY A 149 16.26 12.17 11.37
CA GLY A 149 16.22 12.91 12.65
C GLY A 149 15.02 12.63 13.57
N SER A 150 14.63 13.64 14.36
CA SER A 150 13.59 13.65 15.43
C SER A 150 12.15 13.26 15.01
N GLY A 151 11.95 12.87 13.75
CA GLY A 151 10.68 12.45 13.16
C GLY A 151 10.38 10.95 13.27
N LEU A 152 11.24 10.15 13.91
CA LEU A 152 10.96 8.73 14.14
C LEU A 152 9.70 8.57 15.02
N PRO A 153 8.74 7.73 14.61
CA PRO A 153 7.54 7.54 15.40
C PRO A 153 7.87 6.91 16.76
N LYS A 154 7.38 7.52 17.84
CA LYS A 154 7.49 6.95 19.21
C LYS A 154 6.95 5.52 19.33
N LEU A 155 6.02 5.14 18.44
CA LEU A 155 5.46 3.80 18.35
C LEU A 155 4.96 3.57 16.91
N ASP A 156 5.50 2.55 16.26
CA ASP A 156 5.03 2.01 14.98
C ASP A 156 4.92 0.49 15.13
N LYS A 157 3.70 -0.01 15.11
CA LYS A 157 3.43 -1.44 15.30
C LYS A 157 3.48 -2.23 13.99
N THR A 158 4.01 -1.64 12.92
CA THR A 158 4.20 -2.23 11.60
C THR A 158 2.91 -2.90 11.07
N THR A 159 2.89 -4.23 10.95
CA THR A 159 1.74 -5.02 10.51
C THR A 159 0.49 -4.90 11.40
N ARG A 160 0.63 -4.35 12.61
CA ARG A 160 -0.47 -4.12 13.56
C ARG A 160 -0.85 -2.64 13.67
N GLU A 161 -0.25 -1.75 12.89
CA GLU A 161 -0.53 -0.30 12.92
C GLU A 161 -1.67 0.07 11.96
N PRO A 162 -2.88 0.42 12.44
CA PRO A 162 -4.04 0.70 11.60
C PRO A 162 -3.80 1.76 10.54
N GLN A 163 -3.04 2.80 10.87
CA GLN A 163 -2.80 3.94 9.97
C GLN A 163 -2.13 3.50 8.65
N ARG A 164 -1.29 2.44 8.69
CA ARG A 164 -0.64 1.88 7.50
C ARG A 164 -1.64 1.23 6.54
N PHE A 165 -2.76 0.73 7.04
CA PHE A 165 -3.78 0.03 6.24
C PHE A 165 -4.91 0.95 5.76
N MET A 166 -5.04 2.15 6.35
CA MET A 166 -6.09 3.11 5.99
C MET A 166 -5.90 3.77 4.62
N ALA A 167 -4.67 3.77 4.12
CA ALA A 167 -4.27 4.38 2.85
C ALA A 167 -3.90 3.35 1.78
N ILE A 168 -4.22 2.07 2.01
CA ILE A 168 -3.76 0.97 1.18
C ILE A 168 -4.95 0.21 0.59
N ILE A 169 -4.86 -0.11 -0.70
CA ILE A 169 -5.78 -1.01 -1.38
C ILE A 169 -5.00 -2.04 -2.18
N THR A 170 -5.48 -3.27 -2.24
CA THR A 170 -4.94 -4.28 -3.17
C THR A 170 -5.27 -3.89 -4.60
N ALA A 171 -4.34 -4.06 -5.53
CA ALA A 171 -4.55 -3.69 -6.92
C ALA A 171 -4.02 -4.75 -7.90
N PRO A 172 -4.69 -4.95 -9.05
CA PRO A 172 -4.13 -5.73 -10.13
C PRO A 172 -3.00 -4.95 -10.79
N TYR A 173 -2.32 -5.57 -11.74
CA TYR A 173 -1.65 -4.84 -12.80
C TYR A 173 -2.44 -5.00 -14.10
N LEU A 174 -2.47 -3.94 -14.88
CA LEU A 174 -3.10 -3.88 -16.20
C LEU A 174 -2.03 -4.17 -17.26
N PHE A 175 -2.39 -4.95 -18.26
CA PHE A 175 -1.51 -5.27 -19.38
C PHE A 175 -2.30 -5.31 -20.69
N ASP A 176 -1.60 -5.50 -21.80
CA ASP A 176 -2.16 -5.40 -23.15
C ASP A 176 -2.93 -4.10 -23.39
N SER A 177 -2.32 -2.98 -23.00
CA SER A 177 -2.92 -1.64 -23.06
C SER A 177 -4.21 -1.52 -22.25
N GLY A 178 -4.29 -2.19 -21.10
CA GLY A 178 -5.45 -2.12 -20.20
C GLY A 178 -6.62 -3.01 -20.58
N ARG A 179 -6.45 -3.89 -21.57
CA ARG A 179 -7.49 -4.86 -21.98
C ARG A 179 -7.61 -6.04 -21.03
N GLN A 180 -6.52 -6.33 -20.31
CA GLN A 180 -6.42 -7.44 -19.37
C GLN A 180 -5.87 -6.97 -18.02
N ALA A 181 -6.14 -7.77 -16.98
CA ALA A 181 -5.68 -7.52 -15.62
C ALA A 181 -5.34 -8.83 -14.91
N ASP A 182 -4.29 -8.84 -14.11
CA ASP A 182 -3.90 -9.97 -13.27
C ASP A 182 -3.49 -9.47 -11.87
N TRP A 183 -3.74 -10.28 -10.84
CA TRP A 183 -3.56 -9.94 -9.43
C TRP A 183 -2.27 -10.52 -8.83
N GLY A 184 -1.48 -11.20 -9.66
CA GLY A 184 -0.36 -12.03 -9.25
C GLY A 184 -0.81 -13.31 -8.56
N CYS A 185 0.14 -14.22 -8.36
CA CYS A 185 -0.09 -15.50 -7.73
C CYS A 185 0.80 -15.69 -6.49
N PHE A 186 0.33 -16.51 -5.55
CA PHE A 186 1.11 -16.99 -4.42
C PHE A 186 1.63 -18.40 -4.69
N CYS A 187 2.79 -18.74 -4.14
CA CYS A 187 3.28 -20.12 -4.18
C CYS A 187 2.67 -20.96 -3.05
N LEU A 188 1.90 -22.01 -3.39
CA LEU A 188 1.33 -22.93 -2.41
C LEU A 188 2.40 -23.65 -1.58
N GLY A 189 3.55 -23.96 -2.17
CA GLY A 189 4.69 -24.56 -1.47
C GLY A 189 5.34 -23.65 -0.43
N CYS A 190 5.01 -22.35 -0.46
CA CYS A 190 5.48 -21.33 0.47
C CYS A 190 4.42 -20.92 1.51
N LYS A 191 3.25 -21.58 1.52
CA LYS A 191 2.09 -21.15 2.32
C LYS A 191 2.38 -21.05 3.83
N GLU A 192 3.25 -21.91 4.34
CA GLU A 192 3.65 -21.92 5.75
C GLU A 192 4.98 -21.22 6.02
N GLU A 193 5.68 -20.81 4.96
CA GLU A 193 7.02 -20.25 5.05
C GLU A 193 6.95 -18.77 5.45
N LYS A 194 7.76 -18.41 6.44
CA LYS A 194 7.79 -17.09 7.08
C LYS A 194 9.10 -16.35 6.79
N GLU A 195 10.07 -17.00 6.16
CA GLU A 195 11.32 -16.38 5.76
C GLU A 195 11.13 -15.47 4.54
N GLU A 196 11.14 -14.16 4.79
CA GLU A 196 10.97 -13.14 3.75
C GLU A 196 12.07 -13.08 2.71
N LYS A 197 13.31 -13.41 3.09
CA LYS A 197 14.45 -13.32 2.16
C LYS A 197 14.33 -14.32 1.01
N SER A 198 13.56 -15.39 1.18
CA SER A 198 13.53 -16.52 0.26
C SER A 198 12.13 -16.84 -0.26
N LYS A 199 11.16 -17.10 0.64
CA LYS A 199 9.95 -17.88 0.35
C LYS A 199 8.72 -17.49 1.18
N HIS A 200 8.61 -16.27 1.69
CA HIS A 200 7.49 -15.92 2.56
C HIS A 200 6.13 -15.99 1.85
N PHE A 201 5.12 -16.54 2.53
CA PHE A 201 3.76 -16.77 2.01
C PHE A 201 3.01 -15.53 1.47
N ARG A 202 3.52 -14.32 1.72
CA ARG A 202 2.92 -13.05 1.28
C ARG A 202 3.60 -12.48 0.04
N ILE A 203 4.68 -13.11 -0.44
CA ILE A 203 5.29 -12.74 -1.71
C ILE A 203 4.37 -13.20 -2.82
N LYS A 204 4.01 -12.26 -3.70
CA LYS A 204 3.34 -12.53 -4.96
C LYS A 204 4.32 -12.48 -6.12
N TYR A 205 3.92 -13.12 -7.20
CA TYR A 205 4.70 -13.24 -8.43
C TYR A 205 3.80 -13.02 -9.65
N THR A 206 4.38 -12.53 -10.73
CA THR A 206 3.84 -12.73 -12.09
C THR A 206 3.87 -14.21 -12.47
N ARG A 207 3.27 -14.58 -13.61
CA ARG A 207 3.25 -15.98 -14.07
C ARG A 207 4.65 -16.47 -14.44
N GLU A 208 5.44 -15.59 -15.00
CA GLU A 208 6.83 -15.85 -15.39
C GLU A 208 7.69 -16.03 -14.14
N GLU A 209 7.57 -15.12 -13.17
CA GLU A 209 8.34 -15.17 -11.92
C GLU A 209 7.98 -16.37 -11.04
N VAL A 210 6.73 -16.83 -11.03
CA VAL A 210 6.38 -18.03 -10.25
C VAL A 210 7.00 -19.28 -10.88
N SER A 211 7.10 -19.34 -12.21
CA SER A 211 7.82 -20.42 -12.88
C SER A 211 9.30 -20.41 -12.53
N GLU A 212 9.95 -19.24 -12.52
CA GLU A 212 11.34 -19.10 -12.07
C GLU A 212 11.51 -19.48 -10.59
N HIS A 213 10.58 -19.07 -9.74
CA HIS A 213 10.55 -19.43 -8.32
C HIS A 213 10.47 -20.95 -8.13
N ILE A 214 9.58 -21.63 -8.86
CA ILE A 214 9.43 -23.10 -8.82
C ILE A 214 10.68 -23.78 -9.38
N ALA A 215 11.28 -23.27 -10.45
CA ALA A 215 12.52 -23.80 -10.99
C ALA A 215 13.67 -23.71 -9.98
N LYS A 216 13.79 -22.58 -9.27
CA LYS A 216 14.82 -22.34 -8.26
C LYS A 216 14.66 -23.22 -7.02
N TYR A 217 13.42 -23.43 -6.56
CA TYR A 217 13.17 -24.06 -5.26
C TYR A 217 12.62 -25.48 -5.34
N GLY A 218 12.36 -25.98 -6.54
CA GLY A 218 11.83 -27.31 -6.80
C GLY A 218 10.31 -27.33 -6.97
N PRO A 219 9.76 -28.41 -7.55
CA PRO A 219 8.33 -28.56 -7.78
C PRO A 219 7.53 -28.56 -6.47
N VAL A 220 6.33 -27.98 -6.52
CA VAL A 220 5.40 -28.01 -5.40
C VAL A 220 4.63 -29.32 -5.43
N ARG A 221 4.70 -30.10 -4.35
CA ARG A 221 3.94 -31.34 -4.20
C ARG A 221 3.17 -31.35 -2.88
N GLU A 222 2.06 -32.07 -2.88
CA GLU A 222 1.32 -32.36 -1.66
C GLU A 222 2.11 -33.31 -0.76
N MET A 223 2.12 -33.05 0.54
CA MET A 223 2.78 -33.89 1.52
C MET A 223 2.01 -35.20 1.71
N PRO A 224 2.65 -36.37 1.56
CA PRO A 224 1.96 -37.66 1.72
C PRO A 224 1.32 -37.86 3.10
N ARG A 225 1.85 -37.20 4.13
CA ARG A 225 1.43 -37.39 5.53
C ARG A 225 0.38 -36.39 6.02
N ILE A 226 0.15 -35.30 5.28
CA ILE A 226 -0.78 -34.23 5.69
C ILE A 226 -1.55 -33.76 4.44
N PRO A 227 -2.78 -34.27 4.22
CA PRO A 227 -3.61 -33.83 3.11
C PRO A 227 -3.84 -32.31 3.12
N GLY A 228 -3.80 -31.70 1.94
CA GLY A 228 -3.96 -30.26 1.72
C GLY A 228 -2.71 -29.41 2.02
N ARG A 229 -1.62 -30.02 2.49
CA ARG A 229 -0.35 -29.33 2.74
C ARG A 229 0.60 -29.49 1.57
N PHE A 230 1.03 -28.38 0.99
CA PHE A 230 1.94 -28.34 -0.14
C PHE A 230 3.30 -27.79 0.27
N MET A 231 4.38 -28.36 -0.27
CA MET A 231 5.75 -27.88 -0.03
C MET A 231 6.58 -28.01 -1.30
N HIS A 232 7.66 -27.23 -1.37
CA HIS A 232 8.71 -27.46 -2.35
C HIS A 232 9.45 -28.77 -2.03
N VAL A 233 9.65 -29.61 -3.04
CA VAL A 233 10.46 -30.82 -2.93
C VAL A 233 11.80 -30.56 -3.62
N THR A 234 12.89 -30.62 -2.87
CA THR A 234 14.24 -30.53 -3.41
C THR A 234 14.47 -31.73 -4.35
N GLN A 235 14.94 -31.49 -5.57
CA GLN A 235 15.43 -32.58 -6.41
C GLN A 235 16.68 -33.16 -5.73
N ILE A 236 16.65 -34.47 -5.47
CA ILE A 236 17.83 -35.25 -5.03
C ILE A 236 18.72 -35.47 -6.24
#